data_AF-A0AAW6VGG6-F1
#
_entry.id   AF-A0AAW6VGG6-F1
#
_cell.length_a   1.000
_cell.length_b   1.000
_cell.length_c   1.000
_cell.angle_alpha   90.00
_cell.angle_beta   90.00
_cell.angle_gamma   90.00
#
_symmetry.space_group_name_H-M   'P 1'
#
loop_
_entity.id
_entity.type
_entity.pdbx_description
1 polymer ?
#
loop_
_entity_poly.entity_id
_entity_poly.type
_entity_poly.pdbx_seq_one_letter_code
_entity_poly.pdbx_strand_id
1 'polypeptide(L)'
;MKKVIFPSLIFLSSILCANELMYTSSVKNLYENIDNNTAKGRLLPTSEITVLEKKDGKIKIQVQGYMKEDVSNAIYFNQKNRILIAGLTKENNFEIKTISTNKDEEGNVWKKVELTAFTNDDNLTKDINSLYTEAEKIYKDSCSMCHQAHPIDEYTANQWPSIIKSMLSRTAMTKEQNYLVVQYLQKHAKDIKGEEK
;
A
#
# COMPACT_ATOMS: atom_id res chain seq x y z
N MET A 1 -17.43 -61.77 -9.36
CA MET A 1 -16.95 -60.71 -8.45
C MET A 1 -16.81 -59.42 -9.26
N LYS A 2 -17.78 -58.49 -9.16
CA LYS A 2 -17.78 -57.24 -9.92
C LYS A 2 -16.92 -56.20 -9.18
N LYS A 3 -15.82 -55.75 -9.80
CA LYS A 3 -14.99 -54.66 -9.28
C LYS A 3 -15.69 -53.33 -9.60
N VAL A 4 -16.09 -52.61 -8.56
CA VAL A 4 -16.62 -51.25 -8.66
C VAL A 4 -15.43 -50.29 -8.62
N ILE A 5 -15.20 -49.58 -9.72
CA ILE A 5 -14.15 -48.56 -9.83
C ILE A 5 -14.81 -47.23 -9.45
N PHE A 6 -14.39 -46.65 -8.32
CA PHE A 6 -14.75 -45.29 -7.93
C PHE A 6 -13.95 -44.30 -8.79
N PRO A 7 -14.58 -43.33 -9.48
CA PRO A 7 -13.84 -42.30 -10.17
C PRO A 7 -13.28 -41.33 -9.12
N SER A 8 -11.95 -41.26 -9.05
CA SER A 8 -11.26 -40.26 -8.24
C SER A 8 -11.51 -38.89 -8.86
N LEU A 9 -12.26 -38.04 -8.16
CA LEU A 9 -12.55 -36.67 -8.56
C LEU A 9 -11.26 -35.84 -8.37
N ILE A 10 -10.50 -35.66 -9.43
CA ILE A 10 -9.35 -34.74 -9.44
C ILE A 10 -9.91 -33.32 -9.42
N PHE A 11 -9.87 -32.67 -8.26
CA PHE A 11 -10.10 -31.23 -8.14
C PHE A 11 -8.94 -30.51 -8.83
N LEU A 12 -9.15 -30.12 -10.08
CA LEU A 12 -8.24 -29.24 -10.81
C LEU A 12 -8.37 -27.85 -10.17
N SER A 13 -7.49 -27.53 -9.22
CA SER A 13 -7.36 -26.17 -8.70
C SER A 13 -6.81 -25.31 -9.83
N SER A 14 -7.71 -24.56 -10.49
CA SER A 14 -7.35 -23.62 -11.53
C SER A 14 -6.58 -22.46 -10.91
N ILE A 15 -5.26 -22.47 -11.10
CA ILE A 15 -4.40 -21.33 -10.79
C ILE A 15 -4.74 -20.23 -11.80
N LEU A 16 -5.55 -19.27 -11.38
CA LEU A 16 -5.78 -18.05 -12.15
C LEU A 16 -4.55 -17.15 -11.97
N CYS A 17 -3.69 -17.13 -12.99
CA CYS A 17 -2.70 -16.07 -13.15
C CYS A 17 -3.47 -14.78 -13.47
N ALA A 18 -3.84 -14.04 -12.43
CA ALA A 18 -4.24 -12.65 -12.62
C ALA A 18 -2.95 -11.86 -12.91
N ASN A 19 -2.97 -10.94 -13.86
CA ASN A 19 -1.97 -9.88 -13.97
C ASN A 19 -2.74 -8.56 -13.89
N GLU A 20 -3.40 -8.38 -12.74
CA GLU A 20 -4.46 -7.39 -12.54
C GLU A 20 -3.94 -6.26 -11.66
N LEU A 21 -3.96 -5.04 -12.19
CA LEU A 21 -3.61 -3.85 -11.43
C LEU A 21 -4.76 -3.45 -10.51
N MET A 22 -4.45 -3.28 -9.24
CA MET A 22 -5.40 -2.92 -8.18
C MET A 22 -4.76 -1.95 -7.18
N TYR A 23 -5.57 -1.39 -6.31
CA TYR A 23 -5.16 -0.53 -5.20
C TYR A 23 -5.69 -1.08 -3.88
N THR A 24 -4.87 -1.00 -2.84
CA THR A 24 -5.30 -1.32 -1.47
C THR A 24 -6.26 -0.27 -0.94
N SER A 25 -7.45 -0.67 -0.48
CA SER A 25 -8.41 0.26 0.14
C SER A 25 -8.18 0.46 1.64
N SER A 26 -7.44 -0.45 2.29
CA SER A 26 -7.09 -0.37 3.71
C SER A 26 -5.65 -0.86 3.94
N VAL A 27 -5.19 -0.83 5.20
CA VAL A 27 -3.87 -1.38 5.54
C VAL A 27 -3.92 -2.91 5.47
N LYS A 28 -3.03 -3.48 4.66
CA LYS A 28 -2.90 -4.91 4.43
C LYS A 28 -1.69 -5.46 5.19
N ASN A 29 -1.81 -6.67 5.74
CA ASN A 29 -0.66 -7.43 6.23
C ASN A 29 0.08 -8.07 5.04
N LEU A 30 1.40 -8.11 5.12
CA LEU A 30 2.27 -8.78 4.14
C LEU A 30 2.88 -10.03 4.76
N TYR A 31 2.85 -11.12 4.00
CA TYR A 31 3.37 -12.43 4.38
C TYR A 31 4.41 -12.90 3.35
N GLU A 32 5.45 -13.60 3.80
CA GLU A 32 6.52 -14.09 2.93
C GLU A 32 6.08 -15.25 2.03
N ASN A 33 5.08 -16.03 2.45
CA ASN A 33 4.52 -17.14 1.69
C ASN A 33 3.01 -17.33 2.01
N ILE A 34 2.34 -18.17 1.22
CA ILE A 34 0.90 -18.40 1.32
C ILE A 34 0.49 -19.13 2.62
N ASP A 35 1.34 -19.99 3.16
CA ASP A 35 1.05 -20.79 4.36
C ASP A 35 1.33 -20.01 5.67
N ASN A 36 2.10 -18.93 5.58
CA ASN A 36 2.49 -18.12 6.73
C ASN A 36 1.32 -17.24 7.20
N ASN A 37 1.10 -17.23 8.51
CA ASN A 37 0.11 -16.38 9.18
C ASN A 37 0.76 -15.26 10.01
N THR A 38 2.09 -15.22 10.08
CA THR A 38 2.83 -14.15 10.77
C THR A 38 3.10 -13.03 9.77
N ALA A 39 2.49 -11.87 9.99
CA ALA A 39 2.76 -10.70 9.17
C ALA A 39 4.22 -10.22 9.36
N LYS A 40 4.95 -10.09 8.26
CA LYS A 40 6.32 -9.56 8.20
C LYS A 40 6.40 -8.17 7.57
N GLY A 41 5.27 -7.61 7.21
CA GLY A 41 5.17 -6.24 6.75
C GLY A 41 3.73 -5.76 6.73
N ARG A 42 3.56 -4.50 6.37
CA ARG A 42 2.27 -3.87 6.13
C ARG A 42 2.35 -3.03 4.88
N LEU A 43 1.28 -3.06 4.08
CA LEU A 43 1.08 -2.25 2.90
C LEU A 43 -0.04 -1.26 3.20
N LEU A 44 0.22 0.03 3.01
CA LEU A 44 -0.72 1.11 3.33
C LEU A 44 -1.81 1.23 2.25
N PRO A 45 -2.96 1.87 2.54
CA PRO A 45 -3.99 2.13 1.53
C PRO A 45 -3.44 3.01 0.40
N THR A 46 -4.15 3.00 -0.73
CA THR A 46 -3.81 3.67 -2.00
C THR A 46 -2.51 3.17 -2.64
N SER A 47 -1.98 2.03 -2.19
CA SER A 47 -0.79 1.43 -2.80
C SER A 47 -1.21 0.66 -4.03
N GLU A 48 -0.56 0.94 -5.16
CA GLU A 48 -0.73 0.17 -6.38
C GLU A 48 -0.08 -1.20 -6.24
N ILE A 49 -0.82 -2.22 -6.65
CA ILE A 49 -0.37 -3.61 -6.66
C ILE A 49 -0.69 -4.25 -8.01
N THR A 50 0.16 -5.18 -8.42
CA THR A 50 -0.19 -6.16 -9.45
C THR A 50 -0.47 -7.48 -8.76
N VAL A 51 -1.69 -7.99 -8.87
CA VAL A 51 -2.01 -9.35 -8.42
C VAL A 51 -1.43 -10.32 -9.45
N LEU A 52 -0.63 -11.29 -8.98
CA LEU A 52 0.06 -12.29 -9.80
C LEU A 52 -0.62 -13.67 -9.74
N GLU A 53 -1.15 -14.03 -8.58
CA GLU A 53 -1.77 -15.32 -8.32
C GLU A 53 -2.84 -15.16 -7.25
N LYS A 54 -3.95 -15.89 -7.37
CA LYS A 54 -4.98 -15.99 -6.34
C LYS A 54 -5.16 -17.44 -5.92
N LYS A 55 -5.11 -17.71 -4.62
CA LYS A 55 -5.26 -19.06 -4.06
C LYS A 55 -5.76 -19.00 -2.61
N ASP A 56 -6.81 -19.76 -2.31
CA ASP A 56 -7.32 -19.98 -0.95
C ASP A 56 -7.56 -18.70 -0.13
N GLY A 57 -8.13 -17.65 -0.74
CA GLY A 57 -8.41 -16.37 -0.09
C GLY A 57 -7.18 -15.50 0.17
N LYS A 58 -6.01 -15.91 -0.32
CA LYS A 58 -4.79 -15.12 -0.38
C LYS A 58 -4.41 -14.85 -1.83
N ILE A 59 -3.60 -13.80 -2.00
CA ILE A 59 -3.05 -13.40 -3.28
C ILE A 59 -1.55 -13.20 -3.18
N LYS A 60 -0.84 -13.57 -4.23
CA LYS A 60 0.53 -13.14 -4.48
C LYS A 60 0.48 -11.81 -5.21
N ILE A 61 1.18 -10.82 -4.68
CA ILE A 61 1.19 -9.46 -5.20
C ILE A 61 2.60 -9.00 -5.50
N GLN A 62 2.69 -8.07 -6.43
CA GLN A 62 3.87 -7.30 -6.74
C GLN A 62 3.61 -5.83 -6.41
N VAL A 63 4.54 -5.18 -5.73
CA VAL A 63 4.46 -3.76 -5.36
C VAL A 63 5.73 -3.07 -5.83
N GLN A 64 5.60 -2.00 -6.61
CA GLN A 64 6.75 -1.18 -6.99
C GLN A 64 6.82 0.09 -6.13
N GLY A 65 8.04 0.53 -5.84
CA GLY A 65 8.30 1.77 -5.12
C GLY A 65 9.78 2.03 -5.00
N TYR A 66 10.15 2.85 -4.01
CA TYR A 66 11.51 3.32 -3.82
C TYR A 66 12.02 3.04 -2.42
N MET A 67 13.21 2.49 -2.31
CA MET A 67 13.90 2.27 -1.04
C MET A 67 15.14 3.16 -0.98
N LYS A 68 15.32 3.83 0.15
CA LYS A 68 16.58 4.53 0.43
C LYS A 68 17.64 3.50 0.83
N GLU A 69 18.87 3.63 0.35
CA GLU A 69 19.91 2.60 0.55
C GLU A 69 20.20 2.27 2.03
N ASP A 70 20.14 3.27 2.90
CA ASP A 70 20.32 3.15 4.35
C ASP A 70 19.05 2.72 5.10
N VAL A 71 17.92 2.53 4.41
CA VAL A 71 16.62 2.16 4.99
C VAL A 71 16.04 0.94 4.28
N SER A 72 16.39 -0.25 4.77
CA SER A 72 15.99 -1.53 4.16
C SER A 72 14.57 -2.00 4.50
N ASN A 73 13.85 -1.27 5.36
CA ASN A 73 12.56 -1.71 5.89
C ASN A 73 11.38 -0.79 5.53
N ALA A 74 11.58 0.14 4.59
CA ALA A 74 10.57 1.07 4.15
C ALA A 74 10.61 1.25 2.63
N ILE A 75 9.45 1.07 1.98
CA ILE A 75 9.24 1.34 0.57
C ILE A 75 8.36 2.58 0.45
N TYR A 76 8.82 3.55 -0.32
CA TYR A 76 8.20 4.85 -0.54
C TYR A 76 7.60 4.97 -1.93
N PHE A 77 6.63 5.86 -2.06
CA PHE A 77 5.92 6.13 -3.31
C PHE A 77 6.81 6.77 -4.39
N ASN A 78 7.69 7.72 -4.01
CA ASN A 78 8.65 8.37 -4.90
C ASN A 78 10.03 8.54 -4.21
N GLN A 79 11.02 9.09 -4.91
CA GLN A 79 12.41 9.25 -4.42
C GLN A 79 12.63 10.50 -3.54
N LYS A 80 11.59 11.30 -3.30
CA LYS A 80 11.73 12.63 -2.69
C LYS A 80 10.93 12.77 -1.41
N ASN A 81 9.71 12.26 -1.42
CA ASN A 81 8.74 12.43 -0.37
C ASN A 81 8.66 11.16 0.48
N ARG A 82 8.59 11.34 1.79
CA ARG A 82 8.45 10.27 2.79
C ARG A 82 7.00 9.77 2.84
N ILE A 83 6.46 9.39 1.68
CA ILE A 83 5.14 8.77 1.53
C ILE A 83 5.35 7.27 1.56
N LEU A 84 5.18 6.68 2.74
CA LEU A 84 5.36 5.25 2.93
C LEU A 84 4.25 4.49 2.20
N ILE A 85 4.60 3.50 1.37
CA ILE A 85 3.61 2.58 0.79
C ILE A 85 3.69 1.22 1.47
N ALA A 86 4.88 0.75 1.84
CA ALA A 86 5.05 -0.48 2.60
C ALA A 86 6.11 -0.34 3.70
N GLY A 87 5.81 -0.87 4.89
CA GLY A 87 6.75 -1.02 5.99
C GLY A 87 7.01 -2.49 6.27
N LEU A 88 8.28 -2.88 6.35
CA LEU A 88 8.71 -4.26 6.57
C LEU A 88 9.30 -4.41 7.98
N THR A 89 9.20 -5.62 8.55
CA THR A 89 9.92 -5.96 9.78
C THR A 89 11.41 -6.11 9.48
N LYS A 90 12.29 -5.85 10.46
CA LYS A 90 13.74 -6.05 10.30
C LYS A 90 14.10 -7.49 9.90
N GLU A 91 13.39 -8.46 10.49
CA GLU A 91 13.53 -9.88 10.19
C GLU A 91 12.45 -10.28 9.17
N ASN A 92 12.80 -10.18 7.88
CA ASN A 92 11.98 -10.62 6.76
C ASN A 92 12.87 -11.24 5.68
N ASN A 93 12.29 -12.10 4.85
CA ASN A 93 12.89 -12.76 3.70
C ASN A 93 12.04 -12.48 2.45
N PHE A 94 11.46 -11.28 2.34
CA PHE A 94 10.72 -10.91 1.14
C PHE A 94 11.65 -10.87 -0.06
N GLU A 95 11.14 -11.31 -1.21
CA GLU A 95 11.83 -11.14 -2.48
C GLU A 95 11.71 -9.67 -2.92
N ILE A 96 12.85 -8.97 -2.92
CA ILE A 96 12.93 -7.57 -3.35
C ILE A 96 13.95 -7.47 -4.48
N LYS A 97 13.45 -7.20 -5.68
CA LYS A 97 14.27 -6.99 -6.86
C LYS A 97 14.56 -5.51 -7.03
N THR A 98 15.84 -5.15 -7.20
CA THR A 98 16.22 -3.77 -7.57
C THR A 98 16.07 -3.61 -9.09
N ILE A 99 15.25 -2.65 -9.52
CA ILE A 99 15.05 -2.29 -10.93
C ILE A 99 16.10 -1.26 -11.38
N SER A 100 16.34 -0.23 -10.57
CA SER A 100 17.30 0.83 -10.89
C SER A 100 17.82 1.51 -9.62
N THR A 101 18.97 2.16 -9.71
CA THR A 101 19.59 2.92 -8.62
C THR A 101 19.93 4.32 -9.08
N ASN A 102 19.45 5.34 -8.38
CA ASN A 102 19.70 6.76 -8.67
C ASN A 102 20.13 7.50 -7.40
N LYS A 103 20.66 8.72 -7.56
CA LYS A 103 20.89 9.64 -6.46
C LYS A 103 19.95 10.83 -6.55
N ASP A 104 19.45 11.31 -5.41
CA ASP A 104 18.72 12.57 -5.35
C ASP A 104 19.67 13.78 -5.31
N GLU A 105 19.10 14.99 -5.31
CA GLU A 105 19.85 16.27 -5.27
C GLU A 105 20.72 16.42 -4.02
N GLU A 106 20.38 15.73 -2.93
CA GLU A 106 21.12 15.72 -1.67
C GLU A 106 22.21 14.63 -1.63
N GLY A 107 22.32 13.83 -2.70
CA GLY A 107 23.28 12.74 -2.82
C GLY A 107 22.85 11.43 -2.15
N ASN A 108 21.63 11.33 -1.63
CA ASN A 108 21.12 10.08 -1.08
C ASN A 108 20.88 9.07 -2.22
N VAL A 109 21.24 7.82 -1.97
CA VAL A 109 21.04 6.73 -2.94
C VAL A 109 19.64 6.12 -2.76
N TRP A 110 18.90 6.08 -3.86
CA TRP A 110 17.56 5.52 -3.95
C TRP A 110 17.52 4.36 -4.95
N LYS A 111 16.92 3.26 -4.54
CA LYS A 111 16.69 2.06 -5.34
C LYS A 111 15.21 2.01 -5.72
N LYS A 112 14.88 2.01 -7.00
CA LYS A 112 13.55 1.59 -7.46
C LYS A 112 13.49 0.08 -7.29
N VAL A 113 12.52 -0.41 -6.55
CA VAL A 113 12.40 -1.82 -6.19
C VAL A 113 11.05 -2.38 -6.58
N GLU A 114 11.01 -3.70 -6.66
CA GLU A 114 9.84 -4.52 -6.85
C GLU A 114 9.79 -5.55 -5.72
N LEU A 115 8.80 -5.43 -4.86
CA LEU A 115 8.53 -6.32 -3.74
C LEU A 115 7.52 -7.38 -4.17
N THR A 116 7.85 -8.65 -3.99
CA THR A 116 6.91 -9.77 -4.07
C THR A 116 6.48 -10.19 -2.66
N ALA A 117 5.19 -10.24 -2.42
CA ALA A 117 4.62 -10.62 -1.12
C ALA A 117 3.27 -11.32 -1.27
N PHE A 118 2.79 -11.91 -0.17
CA PHE A 118 1.43 -12.47 -0.08
C PHE A 118 0.57 -11.61 0.84
N THR A 119 -0.72 -11.51 0.55
CA THR A 119 -1.72 -10.86 1.41
C THR A 119 -3.10 -11.49 1.22
N ASN A 120 -4.10 -11.12 2.01
CA ASN A 120 -5.48 -11.62 1.83
C ASN A 120 -6.14 -11.02 0.57
N ASP A 121 -7.06 -11.74 -0.06
CA ASP A 121 -7.88 -11.23 -1.18
C ASP A 121 -9.09 -10.43 -0.68
N ASP A 122 -8.82 -9.34 0.04
CA ASP A 122 -9.83 -8.43 0.59
C ASP A 122 -9.36 -6.98 0.50
N ASN A 123 -10.28 -6.01 0.61
CA ASN A 123 -9.95 -4.59 0.67
C ASN A 123 -9.06 -4.11 -0.49
N LEU A 124 -9.46 -4.47 -1.71
CA LEU A 124 -8.83 -4.07 -2.96
C LEU A 124 -9.88 -3.42 -3.87
N THR A 125 -9.45 -2.44 -4.66
CA THR A 125 -10.30 -1.80 -5.67
C THR A 125 -9.50 -1.54 -6.95
N LYS A 126 -10.18 -1.42 -8.08
CA LYS A 126 -9.57 -0.94 -9.34
C LYS A 126 -9.66 0.59 -9.48
N ASP A 127 -10.42 1.24 -8.61
CA ASP A 127 -10.74 2.65 -8.70
C ASP A 127 -10.03 3.43 -7.58
N ILE A 128 -8.85 3.95 -7.87
CA ILE A 128 -8.10 4.81 -6.96
C ILE A 128 -8.86 6.11 -6.63
N ASN A 129 -9.65 6.64 -7.58
CA ASN A 129 -10.39 7.88 -7.39
C ASN A 129 -11.50 7.72 -6.35
N SER A 130 -12.11 6.53 -6.25
CA SER A 130 -13.04 6.23 -5.17
C SER A 130 -12.41 6.38 -3.78
N LEU A 131 -11.16 5.91 -3.62
CA LEU A 131 -10.42 6.03 -2.36
C LEU A 131 -10.06 7.48 -2.05
N TYR A 132 -9.63 8.24 -3.05
CA TYR A 132 -9.33 9.66 -2.88
C TYR A 132 -10.58 10.50 -2.56
N THR A 133 -11.71 10.20 -3.20
CA THR A 133 -13.00 10.85 -2.90
C THR A 133 -13.43 10.56 -1.47
N GLU A 134 -13.30 9.31 -1.01
CA GLU A 134 -13.58 8.93 0.38
C GLU A 134 -12.66 9.66 1.36
N ALA A 135 -11.35 9.68 1.08
CA ALA A 135 -10.36 10.36 1.91
C ALA A 135 -10.63 11.86 2.03
N GLU A 136 -10.94 12.52 0.91
CA GLU A 136 -11.27 13.94 0.87
C GLU A 136 -12.53 14.24 1.70
N LYS A 137 -13.56 13.40 1.58
CA LYS A 137 -14.79 13.53 2.37
C LYS A 137 -14.48 13.41 3.86
N ILE A 138 -13.74 12.37 4.27
CA ILE A 138 -13.36 12.17 5.67
C ILE A 138 -12.57 13.37 6.19
N TYR A 139 -11.62 13.87 5.39
CA TYR A 139 -10.80 15.04 5.75
C TYR A 139 -11.67 16.28 5.97
N LYS A 140 -12.54 16.62 5.02
CA LYS A 140 -13.44 17.78 5.12
C LYS A 140 -14.37 17.67 6.33
N ASP A 141 -14.99 16.51 6.52
CA ASP A 141 -15.93 16.28 7.63
C ASP A 141 -15.21 16.34 8.99
N SER A 142 -13.98 15.81 9.08
CA SER A 142 -13.24 15.72 10.34
C SER A 142 -12.53 17.01 10.72
N CYS A 143 -12.02 17.76 9.74
CA CYS A 143 -11.17 18.93 9.97
C CYS A 143 -11.89 20.27 9.85
N SER A 144 -13.15 20.29 9.36
CA SER A 144 -13.95 21.52 9.26
C SER A 144 -14.88 21.76 10.47
N MET A 145 -14.81 20.91 11.49
CA MET A 145 -15.72 21.00 12.66
C MET A 145 -15.42 22.19 13.58
N CYS A 146 -14.15 22.62 13.66
CA CYS A 146 -13.70 23.64 14.62
C CYS A 146 -13.19 24.92 13.94
N HIS A 147 -12.60 24.79 12.76
CA HIS A 147 -12.08 25.86 11.92
C HIS A 147 -12.20 25.42 10.46
N GLN A 148 -11.87 26.29 9.50
CA GLN A 148 -11.81 25.88 8.11
C GLN A 148 -10.71 24.83 7.91
N ALA A 149 -11.00 23.75 7.18
CA ALA A 149 -9.99 22.78 6.79
C ALA A 149 -8.95 23.42 5.85
N HIS A 150 -7.67 23.11 6.09
CA HIS A 150 -6.58 23.61 5.26
C HIS A 150 -6.70 23.05 3.82
N PRO A 151 -6.43 23.86 2.77
CA PRO A 151 -6.29 23.35 1.40
C PRO A 151 -5.26 22.21 1.32
N ILE A 152 -5.54 21.21 0.47
CA ILE A 152 -4.73 20.00 0.33
C ILE A 152 -3.30 20.28 -0.22
N ASP A 153 -3.11 21.44 -0.83
CA ASP A 153 -1.87 21.96 -1.38
C ASP A 153 -1.23 23.08 -0.51
N GLU A 154 -1.65 23.25 0.74
CA GLU A 154 -1.01 24.21 1.65
C GLU A 154 0.36 23.71 2.15
N TYR A 155 0.45 22.42 2.46
CA TYR A 155 1.63 21.78 3.06
C TYR A 155 2.33 20.81 2.09
N THR A 156 3.60 20.51 2.39
CA THR A 156 4.35 19.47 1.69
C THR A 156 3.90 18.07 2.13
N ALA A 157 4.18 17.07 1.29
CA ALA A 157 3.90 15.67 1.61
C ALA A 157 4.56 15.24 2.93
N ASN A 158 5.73 15.79 3.28
CA ASN A 158 6.43 15.46 4.52
C ASN A 158 5.84 16.18 5.75
N GLN A 159 5.08 17.26 5.57
CA GLN A 159 4.47 18.03 6.65
C GLN A 159 3.11 17.46 7.08
N TRP A 160 2.29 17.01 6.13
CA TRP A 160 0.92 16.54 6.37
C TRP A 160 0.76 15.53 7.52
N PRO A 161 1.61 14.49 7.66
CA PRO A 161 1.47 13.53 8.76
C PRO A 161 1.53 14.18 10.16
N SER A 162 2.41 15.18 10.34
CA SER A 162 2.54 15.89 11.62
C SER A 162 1.35 16.81 11.89
N ILE A 163 0.86 17.50 10.84
CA ILE A 163 -0.33 18.36 10.92
C ILE A 163 -1.55 17.55 11.34
N ILE A 164 -1.84 16.44 10.67
CA ILE A 164 -2.96 15.56 11.03
C ILE A 164 -2.79 15.01 12.45
N LYS A 165 -1.58 14.54 12.81
CA LYS A 165 -1.30 14.03 14.16
C LYS A 165 -1.60 15.05 15.27
N SER A 166 -1.36 16.34 15.04
CA SER A 166 -1.61 17.39 16.02
C SER A 166 -3.10 17.60 16.34
N MET A 167 -3.98 17.21 15.42
CA MET A 167 -5.44 17.37 15.55
C MET A 167 -6.19 16.04 15.69
N LEU A 168 -5.55 14.90 15.45
CA LEU A 168 -6.21 13.59 15.42
C LEU A 168 -7.02 13.27 16.68
N SER A 169 -6.52 13.63 17.87
CA SER A 169 -7.25 13.43 19.14
C SER A 169 -8.49 14.31 19.31
N ARG A 170 -8.70 15.28 18.43
CA ARG A 170 -9.83 16.21 18.40
C ARG A 170 -10.84 15.87 17.30
N THR A 171 -10.62 14.79 16.55
CA THR A 171 -11.54 14.31 15.52
C THR A 171 -12.12 12.96 15.90
N ALA A 172 -13.20 12.54 15.22
CA ALA A 172 -13.76 11.19 15.35
C ALA A 172 -13.10 10.17 14.40
N MET A 173 -11.96 10.54 13.78
CA MET A 173 -11.34 9.76 12.73
C MET A 173 -10.77 8.44 13.28
N THR A 174 -11.14 7.31 12.68
CA THR A 174 -10.56 6.02 13.04
C THR A 174 -9.10 5.93 12.59
N LYS A 175 -8.38 4.92 13.08
CA LYS A 175 -6.99 4.69 12.67
C LYS A 175 -6.88 4.41 11.17
N GLU A 176 -7.80 3.63 10.62
CA GLU A 176 -7.86 3.26 9.21
C GLU A 176 -8.16 4.48 8.34
N GLN A 177 -9.13 5.29 8.75
CA GLN A 177 -9.45 6.56 8.10
C GLN A 177 -8.25 7.52 8.12
N ASN A 178 -7.53 7.58 9.23
CA ASN A 178 -6.31 8.39 9.33
C ASN A 178 -5.23 7.94 8.35
N TYR A 179 -5.01 6.64 8.15
CA TYR A 179 -4.08 6.17 7.12
C TYR A 179 -4.52 6.60 5.72
N LEU A 180 -5.80 6.46 5.39
CA LEU A 180 -6.33 6.84 4.08
C LEU A 180 -6.22 8.36 3.84
N VAL A 181 -6.63 9.17 4.81
CA VAL A 181 -6.54 10.64 4.75
C VAL A 181 -5.09 11.11 4.62
N VAL A 182 -4.17 10.58 5.42
CA VAL A 182 -2.75 10.96 5.33
C VAL A 182 -2.19 10.58 3.96
N GLN A 183 -2.44 9.37 3.46
CA GLN A 183 -1.99 8.96 2.12
C GLN A 183 -2.53 9.88 1.03
N TYR A 184 -3.82 10.24 1.09
CA TYR A 184 -4.44 11.19 0.16
C TYR A 184 -3.76 12.56 0.22
N LEU A 185 -3.66 13.17 1.40
CA LEU A 185 -3.07 14.50 1.58
C LEU A 185 -1.61 14.53 1.15
N GLN A 186 -0.83 13.49 1.48
CA GLN A 186 0.56 13.39 1.07
C GLN A 186 0.70 13.34 -0.46
N LYS A 187 -0.16 12.60 -1.17
CA LYS A 187 -0.13 12.46 -2.63
C LYS A 187 -0.74 13.64 -3.38
N HIS A 188 -1.52 14.49 -2.71
CA HIS A 188 -2.09 15.70 -3.30
C HIS A 188 -1.37 16.99 -2.88
N ALA A 189 -0.34 16.86 -2.03
CA ALA A 189 0.44 17.96 -1.49
C ALA A 189 1.09 18.84 -2.56
N LYS A 190 1.53 20.03 -2.13
CA LYS A 190 2.06 21.07 -3.03
C LYS A 190 3.33 20.69 -3.79
N ASP A 191 4.12 19.79 -3.21
CA ASP A 191 5.40 19.35 -3.75
C ASP A 191 5.30 18.01 -4.51
N ILE A 192 4.09 17.49 -4.70
CA ILE A 192 3.78 16.38 -5.61
C ILE A 192 3.40 16.92 -6.98
N LYS A 193 4.09 16.45 -8.02
CA LYS A 193 3.84 16.84 -9.42
C LYS A 193 2.77 15.96 -10.05
N GLY A 194 2.12 16.44 -11.13
CA GLY A 194 0.99 15.75 -11.76
C GLY A 194 1.26 14.33 -12.25
N GLU A 195 2.50 13.97 -12.60
CA GLU A 195 2.88 12.60 -12.98
C GLU A 195 2.93 11.63 -11.78
N GLU A 196 2.92 12.15 -10.57
CA GLU A 196 2.98 11.42 -9.30
C GLU A 196 1.65 11.48 -8.52
N LYS A 197 0.59 12.12 -9.05
CA LYS A 197 -0.71 12.21 -8.36
C LYS A 197 -1.66 11.07 -8.73
#